data_AF-A0A956IVV2-F1
#
_entry.id   AF-A0A956IVV2-F1
#
_cell.length_a   1.000
_cell.length_b   1.000
_cell.length_c   1.000
_cell.angle_alpha   90.00
_cell.angle_beta   90.00
_cell.angle_gamma   90.00
#
_symmetry.space_group_name_H-M   'P 1'
#
loop_
_entity.id
_entity.type
_entity.pdbx_description
1 polymer ?
#
loop_
_entity_poly.entity_id
_entity_poly.type
_entity_poly.pdbx_seq_one_letter_code
_entity_poly.pdbx_strand_id
1 'polypeptide(L)'
;PDTAGAVADLGIRSSDRYVDARDPLRARARSGPHEAAVRLGVDPGTFFCGALLAELIHLRRQPERAGLRVGFLHVPPDHASGALARVKAALHDRATNLEMIASVVAIALRGLTPPAGGAILVTAFGSFRGVADNPTDAFVRDPPSLDRAVALAHPGAALEATQELAHGLRARSYALAAPRRLRLFTATLPLAASDDDALAGRYWPSEQVADDLHALVDAVGAPLDAILSLGVDSSQSTGPLPPTFKVETQTRGWHQGGRPGRHATSHFERDLELARIFLAARARREAPLDYDDDPPPGAEGPTHR
;
A
#
# COMPACT_ATOMS: atom_id res chain seq x y z
N PRO A 1 -15.26 8.12 -13.92
CA PRO A 1 -14.18 8.57 -12.99
C PRO A 1 -14.74 9.44 -11.87
N ASP A 2 -15.47 10.50 -12.23
CA ASP A 2 -16.04 11.47 -11.27
C ASP A 2 -17.13 10.85 -10.38
N THR A 3 -17.93 9.93 -10.93
CA THR A 3 -18.94 9.16 -10.18
C THR A 3 -18.31 8.17 -9.20
N ALA A 4 -17.15 7.58 -9.54
CA ALA A 4 -16.43 6.66 -8.64
C ALA A 4 -15.78 7.43 -7.48
N GLY A 5 -15.27 8.64 -7.75
CA GLY A 5 -14.81 9.57 -6.72
C GLY A 5 -15.92 9.97 -5.75
N ALA A 6 -17.11 10.29 -6.25
CA ALA A 6 -18.26 10.63 -5.42
C ALA A 6 -18.76 9.47 -4.54
N VAL A 7 -18.72 8.22 -5.04
CA VAL A 7 -19.09 7.02 -4.27
C VAL A 7 -18.07 6.70 -3.18
N ALA A 8 -16.77 6.82 -3.49
CA ALA A 8 -15.71 6.69 -2.50
C ALA A 8 -15.88 7.74 -1.39
N ASP A 9 -16.06 9.00 -1.78
CA ASP A 9 -16.26 10.11 -0.85
C ASP A 9 -17.53 9.92 0.00
N LEU A 10 -18.66 9.45 -0.56
CA LEU A 10 -19.92 9.26 0.19
C LEU A 10 -19.86 8.04 1.14
N GLY A 11 -19.30 6.92 0.69
CA GLY A 11 -19.09 5.72 1.51
C GLY A 11 -18.11 5.95 2.66
N ILE A 12 -17.08 6.77 2.46
CA ILE A 12 -16.03 7.06 3.45
C ILE A 12 -16.43 8.22 4.38
N ARG A 13 -17.20 9.21 3.94
CA ARG A 13 -17.68 10.31 4.81
C ARG A 13 -18.73 9.85 5.82
N SER A 14 -19.49 8.80 5.51
CA SER A 14 -20.53 8.25 6.40
C SER A 14 -19.97 7.25 7.43
N SER A 15 -18.67 6.95 7.39
CA SER A 15 -18.10 5.77 8.06
C SER A 15 -17.19 6.05 9.26
N ASP A 16 -17.23 7.25 9.87
CA ASP A 16 -16.62 7.49 11.19
C ASP A 16 -17.16 6.52 12.28
N ARG A 17 -18.19 5.71 11.96
CA ARG A 17 -18.72 4.59 12.78
C ARG A 17 -19.05 3.28 12.03
N TYR A 18 -18.81 3.12 10.72
CA TYR A 18 -19.54 2.09 9.91
C TYR A 18 -18.77 1.39 8.77
N VAL A 19 -17.50 1.02 8.93
CA VAL A 19 -16.77 0.40 7.80
C VAL A 19 -17.09 -1.08 7.57
N ASP A 20 -17.67 -1.78 8.55
CA ASP A 20 -17.97 -3.21 8.36
C ASP A 20 -19.22 -3.49 7.50
N ALA A 21 -20.14 -2.52 7.34
CA ALA A 21 -21.43 -2.80 6.70
C ALA A 21 -21.45 -2.60 5.17
N ARG A 22 -20.61 -1.71 4.61
CA ARG A 22 -20.62 -1.37 3.17
C ARG A 22 -19.23 -0.99 2.65
N ASP A 23 -18.33 -1.96 2.53
CA ASP A 23 -17.07 -1.74 1.83
C ASP A 23 -17.33 -1.53 0.31
N PRO A 24 -17.11 -0.30 -0.22
CA PRO A 24 -17.34 -0.03 -1.63
C PRO A 24 -16.28 -0.70 -2.53
N LEU A 25 -15.18 -1.20 -1.98
CA LEU A 25 -14.17 -1.98 -2.70
C LEU A 25 -14.15 -3.43 -2.20
N ARG A 26 -14.79 -4.33 -2.94
CA ARG A 26 -14.60 -5.77 -2.75
C ARG A 26 -14.00 -6.35 -4.01
N ALA A 27 -12.75 -6.78 -3.90
CA ALA A 27 -12.03 -7.42 -4.98
C ALA A 27 -11.24 -8.62 -4.46
N ARG A 28 -10.77 -9.45 -5.38
CA ARG A 28 -9.84 -10.54 -5.15
C ARG A 28 -8.73 -10.41 -6.17
N ALA A 29 -7.50 -10.20 -5.71
CA ALA A 29 -6.35 -10.39 -6.59
C ALA A 29 -6.29 -11.86 -6.98
N ARG A 30 -5.92 -12.13 -8.24
CA ARG A 30 -5.66 -13.47 -8.75
C ARG A 30 -4.19 -13.57 -9.13
N SER A 31 -3.53 -14.63 -8.67
CA SER A 31 -2.28 -15.10 -9.24
C SER A 31 -2.32 -16.62 -9.36
N GLY A 32 -2.35 -17.11 -10.60
CA GLY A 32 -2.49 -18.53 -10.87
C GLY A 32 -3.75 -19.11 -10.23
N PRO A 33 -3.66 -20.23 -9.49
CA PRO A 33 -4.81 -20.85 -8.81
C PRO A 33 -5.16 -20.18 -7.46
N HIS A 34 -4.48 -19.10 -7.08
CA HIS A 34 -4.63 -18.47 -5.76
C HIS A 34 -5.37 -17.12 -5.85
N GLU A 35 -6.17 -16.85 -4.82
CA GLU A 35 -6.94 -15.62 -4.67
C GLU A 35 -6.74 -15.00 -3.28
N ALA A 36 -6.69 -13.67 -3.18
CA ALA A 36 -6.64 -12.93 -1.92
C ALA A 36 -7.51 -11.69 -2.03
N ALA A 37 -8.26 -11.37 -0.96
CA ALA A 37 -9.19 -10.26 -0.99
C ALA A 37 -8.48 -8.91 -0.97
N VAL A 38 -9.09 -7.88 -1.56
CA VAL A 38 -8.69 -6.47 -1.46
C VAL A 38 -9.89 -5.67 -1.00
N ARG A 39 -9.66 -4.81 0.00
CA ARG A 39 -10.70 -4.04 0.70
C ARG A 39 -10.26 -2.60 0.96
N LEU A 40 -11.21 -1.71 1.27
CA LEU A 40 -10.84 -0.41 1.84
C LEU A 40 -10.43 -0.56 3.30
N GLY A 41 -9.30 0.02 3.64
CA GLY A 41 -8.85 0.26 5.01
C GLY A 41 -9.17 1.68 5.43
N VAL A 42 -9.50 1.87 6.71
CA VAL A 42 -9.87 3.16 7.29
C VAL A 42 -9.07 3.52 8.53
N ASP A 43 -8.10 2.70 8.88
CA ASP A 43 -7.20 2.93 10.00
C ASP A 43 -5.99 2.03 9.79
N PRO A 44 -4.86 2.56 9.30
CA PRO A 44 -3.62 1.81 9.19
C PRO A 44 -3.03 1.45 10.57
N GLY A 45 -3.72 1.74 11.66
CA GLY A 45 -3.26 1.55 13.02
C GLY A 45 -2.48 2.73 13.56
N THR A 46 -2.17 2.69 14.85
CA THR A 46 -1.58 3.81 15.61
C THR A 46 -0.06 3.80 15.67
N PHE A 47 0.61 3.01 14.82
CA PHE A 47 2.06 2.85 14.85
C PHE A 47 2.71 3.44 13.59
N PHE A 48 3.71 2.76 13.02
CA PHE A 48 4.46 3.27 11.87
C PHE A 48 3.63 3.43 10.59
N CYS A 49 2.70 2.52 10.30
CA CYS A 49 1.87 2.62 9.10
C CYS A 49 0.99 3.89 9.10
N GLY A 50 0.37 4.21 10.24
CA GLY A 50 -0.44 5.43 10.38
C GLY A 50 0.37 6.71 10.38
N ALA A 51 1.56 6.70 10.99
CA ALA A 51 2.48 7.83 10.92
C ALA A 51 3.00 8.06 9.48
N LEU A 52 3.35 6.99 8.76
CA LEU A 52 3.82 7.09 7.38
C LEU A 52 2.71 7.59 6.45
N LEU A 53 1.47 7.10 6.58
CA LEU A 53 0.35 7.63 5.80
C LEU A 53 0.11 9.13 6.09
N ALA A 54 0.21 9.56 7.35
CA ALA A 54 0.09 10.98 7.68
C ALA A 54 1.21 11.80 7.01
N GLU A 55 2.44 11.29 7.03
CA GLU A 55 3.58 11.96 6.40
C GLU A 55 3.43 12.04 4.88
N LEU A 56 2.96 10.97 4.23
CA LEU A 56 2.66 10.99 2.80
C LEU A 56 1.61 12.05 2.45
N ILE A 57 0.56 12.17 3.26
CA ILE A 57 -0.49 13.20 3.11
C ILE A 57 0.09 14.60 3.31
N HIS A 58 1.02 14.76 4.26
CA HIS A 58 1.71 16.03 4.48
C HIS A 58 2.59 16.40 3.28
N LEU A 59 3.43 15.48 2.81
CA LEU A 59 4.31 15.63 1.64
C LEU A 59 3.56 16.12 0.40
N ARG A 60 2.43 15.49 0.03
CA ARG A 60 1.63 15.91 -1.15
C ARG A 60 1.01 17.31 -1.03
N ARG A 61 0.91 17.87 0.18
CA ARG A 61 0.36 19.22 0.42
C ARG A 61 1.43 20.30 0.32
N GLN A 62 2.71 19.92 0.26
CA GLN A 62 3.81 20.85 0.11
C GLN A 62 3.78 21.49 -1.29
N PRO A 63 3.92 22.83 -1.41
CA PRO A 63 3.85 23.53 -2.70
C PRO A 63 4.85 23.01 -3.75
N GLU A 64 6.06 22.66 -3.33
CA GLU A 64 7.14 22.12 -4.17
C GLU A 64 6.88 20.69 -4.65
N ARG A 65 5.93 19.99 -4.03
CA ARG A 65 5.46 18.65 -4.41
C ARG A 65 4.07 18.69 -5.04
N ALA A 66 3.65 19.84 -5.58
CA ALA A 66 2.36 19.97 -6.24
C ALA A 66 2.16 18.90 -7.33
N GLY A 67 1.07 18.14 -7.24
CA GLY A 67 0.75 17.06 -8.16
C GLY A 67 1.28 15.68 -7.76
N LEU A 68 2.09 15.58 -6.69
CA LEU A 68 2.52 14.30 -6.13
C LEU A 68 1.30 13.49 -5.66
N ARG A 69 1.18 12.27 -6.15
CA ARG A 69 0.15 11.32 -5.70
C ARG A 69 0.75 10.38 -4.65
N VAL A 70 -0.03 10.01 -3.65
CA VAL A 70 0.43 9.10 -2.60
C VAL A 70 -0.61 8.02 -2.32
N GLY A 71 -0.14 6.89 -1.80
CA GLY A 71 -1.02 5.81 -1.37
C GLY A 71 -0.32 4.87 -0.39
N PHE A 72 -1.11 4.19 0.43
CA PHE A 72 -0.63 3.20 1.36
C PHE A 72 -1.43 1.90 1.20
N LEU A 73 -0.72 0.79 1.04
CA LEU A 73 -1.30 -0.54 0.89
C LEU A 73 -0.81 -1.44 2.02
N HIS A 74 -1.76 -1.94 2.81
CA HIS A 74 -1.51 -3.02 3.73
C HIS A 74 -1.56 -4.36 3.00
N VAL A 75 -0.54 -5.18 3.25
CA VAL A 75 -0.30 -6.49 2.67
C VAL A 75 -0.50 -7.54 3.77
N PRO A 76 -1.20 -8.65 3.51
CA PRO A 76 -1.34 -9.71 4.50
C PRO A 76 0.02 -10.36 4.83
N PRO A 77 0.21 -10.84 6.07
CA PRO A 77 1.38 -11.62 6.43
C PRO A 77 1.37 -12.98 5.69
N ASP A 78 2.52 -13.62 5.64
CA ASP A 78 2.70 -14.96 5.08
C ASP A 78 3.30 -15.94 6.09
N HIS A 79 3.51 -17.19 5.65
CA HIS A 79 4.13 -18.23 6.46
C HIS A 79 5.49 -17.88 7.07
N ALA A 80 6.27 -17.02 6.40
CA ALA A 80 7.63 -16.65 6.82
C ALA A 80 7.62 -15.48 7.81
N SER A 81 6.53 -14.71 7.85
CA SER A 81 6.33 -13.55 8.72
C SER A 81 6.40 -13.87 10.23
N GLY A 82 6.42 -15.15 10.64
CA GLY A 82 6.43 -15.51 12.07
C GLY A 82 5.05 -15.47 12.73
N ALA A 83 3.98 -15.54 11.94
CA ALA A 83 2.62 -15.62 12.44
C ALA A 83 2.40 -16.85 13.35
N LEU A 84 1.43 -16.75 14.27
CA LEU A 84 1.09 -17.84 15.19
C LEU A 84 0.70 -19.11 14.41
N ALA A 85 1.11 -20.28 14.91
CA ALA A 85 0.88 -21.57 14.23
C ALA A 85 -0.59 -21.82 13.85
N ARG A 86 -1.54 -21.40 14.71
CA ARG A 86 -2.98 -21.52 14.48
C ARG A 86 -3.52 -20.66 13.33
N VAL A 87 -2.80 -19.59 12.97
CA VAL A 87 -3.15 -18.67 11.87
C VAL A 87 -2.40 -19.03 10.60
N LYS A 88 -1.19 -19.61 10.73
CA LYS A 88 -0.32 -19.98 9.62
C LYS A 88 -1.05 -20.76 8.53
N ALA A 89 -1.92 -21.71 8.88
CA ALA A 89 -2.68 -22.51 7.91
C ALA A 89 -3.63 -21.70 7.01
N ALA A 90 -4.01 -20.49 7.41
CA ALA A 90 -4.85 -19.59 6.60
C ALA A 90 -4.01 -18.61 5.76
N LEU A 91 -2.71 -18.51 5.99
CA LEU A 91 -1.82 -17.61 5.25
C LEU A 91 -1.29 -18.31 3.99
N HIS A 92 -0.82 -17.51 3.05
CA HIS A 92 -0.12 -18.02 1.89
C HIS A 92 1.35 -18.30 2.23
N ASP A 93 2.00 -19.17 1.46
CA ASP A 93 3.46 -19.21 1.46
C ASP A 93 4.05 -17.93 0.83
N ARG A 94 5.36 -17.75 0.99
CA ARG A 94 6.06 -16.54 0.52
C ARG A 94 5.92 -16.34 -1.00
N ALA A 95 6.09 -17.40 -1.79
CA ALA A 95 6.07 -17.29 -3.24
C ALA A 95 4.69 -16.86 -3.72
N THR A 96 3.64 -17.56 -3.27
CA THR A 96 2.25 -17.18 -3.56
C THR A 96 1.97 -15.76 -3.07
N ASN A 97 2.36 -15.39 -1.85
CA ASN A 97 2.10 -14.04 -1.33
C ASN A 97 2.76 -12.94 -2.17
N LEU A 98 4.02 -13.13 -2.61
CA LEU A 98 4.72 -12.19 -3.49
C LEU A 98 4.02 -12.02 -4.83
N GLU A 99 3.52 -13.10 -5.42
CA GLU A 99 2.75 -13.00 -6.66
C GLU A 99 1.45 -12.21 -6.46
N MET A 100 0.78 -12.42 -5.33
CA MET A 100 -0.44 -11.68 -4.98
C MET A 100 -0.15 -10.20 -4.75
N ILE A 101 0.95 -9.87 -4.07
CA ILE A 101 1.43 -8.49 -3.93
C ILE A 101 1.69 -7.88 -5.31
N ALA A 102 2.37 -8.60 -6.21
CA ALA A 102 2.63 -8.12 -7.57
C ALA A 102 1.32 -7.80 -8.32
N SER A 103 0.30 -8.66 -8.21
CA SER A 103 -1.01 -8.43 -8.81
C SER A 103 -1.72 -7.18 -8.27
N VAL A 104 -1.71 -6.96 -6.95
CA VAL A 104 -2.35 -5.78 -6.33
C VAL A 104 -1.57 -4.50 -6.64
N VAL A 105 -0.24 -4.53 -6.52
CA VAL A 105 0.64 -3.40 -6.81
C VAL A 105 0.56 -3.02 -8.29
N ALA A 106 0.35 -3.95 -9.20
CA ALA A 106 0.18 -3.66 -10.63
C ALA A 106 -1.00 -2.71 -10.90
N ILE A 107 -2.12 -2.85 -10.18
CA ILE A 107 -3.27 -1.95 -10.29
C ILE A 107 -2.92 -0.55 -9.80
N ALA A 108 -2.22 -0.46 -8.67
CA ALA A 108 -1.72 0.80 -8.13
C ALA A 108 -0.77 1.48 -9.14
N LEU A 109 0.24 0.75 -9.64
CA LEU A 109 1.20 1.27 -10.63
C LEU A 109 0.50 1.76 -11.90
N ARG A 110 -0.48 1.02 -12.41
CA ARG A 110 -1.23 1.43 -13.61
C ARG A 110 -1.95 2.77 -13.40
N GLY A 111 -2.62 2.95 -12.27
CA GLY A 111 -3.31 4.20 -11.94
C GLY A 111 -2.37 5.36 -11.59
N LEU A 112 -1.25 5.06 -10.92
CA LEU A 112 -0.26 6.05 -10.48
C LEU A 112 0.72 6.43 -11.59
N THR A 113 0.86 5.66 -12.67
CA THR A 113 1.74 6.03 -13.79
C THR A 113 1.07 7.12 -14.65
N PRO A 114 1.67 8.31 -14.81
CA PRO A 114 1.12 9.32 -15.71
C PRO A 114 1.04 8.82 -17.17
N PRO A 115 0.16 9.39 -18.01
CA PRO A 115 0.05 8.99 -19.42
C PRO A 115 1.36 9.11 -20.20
N ALA A 116 2.20 10.10 -19.89
CA ALA A 116 3.50 10.31 -20.54
C ALA A 116 4.61 9.37 -20.03
N GLY A 117 4.31 8.50 -19.04
CA GLY A 117 5.35 7.88 -18.21
C GLY A 117 5.66 8.76 -17.00
N GLY A 118 6.56 8.30 -16.13
CA GLY A 118 6.85 9.01 -14.88
C GLY A 118 7.79 8.27 -13.94
N ALA A 119 7.97 8.83 -12.75
CA ALA A 119 8.78 8.31 -11.66
C ALA A 119 7.92 7.96 -10.45
N ILE A 120 8.02 6.73 -9.97
CA ILE A 120 7.25 6.23 -8.82
C ILE A 120 8.20 5.66 -7.78
N LEU A 121 8.06 6.08 -6.52
CA LEU A 121 8.75 5.47 -5.40
C LEU A 121 7.82 4.46 -4.72
N VAL A 122 8.29 3.22 -4.54
CA VAL A 122 7.62 2.18 -3.75
C VAL A 122 8.44 1.92 -2.50
N THR A 123 7.90 2.22 -1.33
CA THR A 123 8.57 1.92 -0.06
C THR A 123 7.93 0.73 0.64
N ALA A 124 8.72 0.03 1.45
CA ALA A 124 8.25 -1.01 2.36
C ALA A 124 8.88 -0.81 3.74
N PHE A 125 8.40 -1.53 4.75
CA PHE A 125 9.07 -1.58 6.05
C PHE A 125 9.96 -2.82 6.17
N GLY A 126 11.09 -2.68 6.86
CA GLY A 126 11.92 -3.80 7.27
C GLY A 126 11.24 -4.70 8.32
N SER A 127 12.02 -5.60 8.90
CA SER A 127 11.56 -6.48 9.98
C SER A 127 11.25 -5.72 11.27
N PHE A 128 10.38 -6.29 12.11
CA PHE A 128 10.04 -5.74 13.44
C PHE A 128 9.51 -6.83 14.37
N ARG A 129 9.33 -6.52 15.66
CA ARG A 129 8.84 -7.48 16.66
C ARG A 129 7.49 -8.07 16.25
N GLY A 130 7.48 -9.39 16.07
CA GLY A 130 6.29 -10.14 15.62
C GLY A 130 6.21 -10.33 14.10
N VAL A 131 7.10 -9.68 13.33
CA VAL A 131 7.28 -9.91 11.90
C VAL A 131 8.78 -9.97 11.57
N ALA A 132 9.37 -11.15 11.69
CA ALA A 132 10.81 -11.32 11.52
C ALA A 132 11.27 -11.28 10.06
N ASP A 133 10.40 -11.71 9.14
CA ASP A 133 10.61 -11.67 7.70
C ASP A 133 9.41 -10.96 7.06
N ASN A 134 9.57 -9.66 6.79
CA ASN A 134 8.48 -8.81 6.35
C ASN A 134 8.20 -9.02 4.84
N PRO A 135 6.99 -9.45 4.45
CA PRO A 135 6.66 -9.71 3.05
C PRO A 135 6.75 -8.46 2.17
N THR A 136 6.54 -7.27 2.73
CA THR A 136 6.65 -6.02 1.97
C THR A 136 8.10 -5.70 1.63
N ASP A 137 9.04 -5.91 2.57
CA ASP A 137 10.47 -5.79 2.32
C ASP A 137 10.94 -6.81 1.28
N ALA A 138 10.52 -8.07 1.45
CA ALA A 138 10.83 -9.14 0.53
C ALA A 138 10.37 -8.80 -0.90
N PHE A 139 9.17 -8.23 -1.07
CA PHE A 139 8.67 -7.80 -2.36
C PHE A 139 9.51 -6.69 -3.00
N VAL A 140 9.81 -5.61 -2.26
CA VAL A 140 10.59 -4.48 -2.85
C VAL A 140 12.06 -4.81 -3.09
N ARG A 141 12.55 -5.88 -2.47
CA ARG A 141 13.90 -6.42 -2.68
C ARG A 141 13.96 -7.48 -3.77
N ASP A 142 12.84 -8.04 -4.22
CA ASP A 142 12.76 -9.13 -5.20
C ASP A 142 12.54 -8.60 -6.63
N PRO A 143 13.59 -8.58 -7.49
CA PRO A 143 13.47 -8.07 -8.85
C PRO A 143 12.41 -8.78 -9.71
N PRO A 144 12.28 -10.13 -9.69
CA PRO A 144 11.23 -10.82 -10.42
C PRO A 144 9.81 -10.37 -10.06
N SER A 145 9.50 -10.20 -8.77
CA SER A 145 8.17 -9.74 -8.32
C SER A 145 7.89 -8.30 -8.76
N LEU A 146 8.89 -7.42 -8.73
CA LEU A 146 8.77 -6.04 -9.24
C LEU A 146 8.54 -6.02 -10.75
N ASP A 147 9.33 -6.77 -11.52
CA ASP A 147 9.18 -6.87 -12.97
C ASP A 147 7.81 -7.45 -13.36
N ARG A 148 7.34 -8.44 -12.59
CA ARG A 148 6.00 -9.00 -12.72
C ARG A 148 4.91 -7.95 -12.49
N ALA A 149 5.02 -7.15 -11.43
CA ALA A 149 4.07 -6.08 -11.14
C ALA A 149 4.03 -5.03 -12.26
N VAL A 150 5.20 -4.64 -12.79
CA VAL A 150 5.28 -3.70 -13.92
C VAL A 150 4.70 -4.30 -15.20
N ALA A 151 4.99 -5.56 -15.51
CA ALA A 151 4.44 -6.23 -16.70
C ALA A 151 2.92 -6.40 -16.64
N LEU A 152 2.36 -6.66 -15.45
CA LEU A 152 0.92 -6.68 -15.22
C LEU A 152 0.30 -5.27 -15.31
N ALA A 153 1.00 -4.24 -14.84
CA ALA A 153 0.53 -2.86 -14.91
C ALA A 153 0.52 -2.34 -16.36
N HIS A 154 1.59 -2.64 -17.10
CA HIS A 154 1.89 -2.12 -18.43
C HIS A 154 2.36 -3.27 -19.35
N PRO A 155 1.42 -3.95 -20.04
CA PRO A 155 1.77 -5.03 -20.96
C PRO A 155 2.76 -4.58 -22.04
N GLY A 156 3.83 -5.35 -22.25
CA GLY A 156 4.90 -5.02 -23.18
C GLY A 156 5.98 -4.09 -22.62
N ALA A 157 5.92 -3.72 -21.33
CA ALA A 157 7.01 -3.03 -20.68
C ALA A 157 8.30 -3.87 -20.70
N ALA A 158 9.42 -3.25 -21.02
CA ALA A 158 10.73 -3.89 -21.06
C ALA A 158 11.70 -3.17 -20.13
N LEU A 159 12.42 -3.92 -19.30
CA LEU A 159 13.45 -3.36 -18.43
C LEU A 159 14.63 -2.86 -19.28
N GLU A 160 14.94 -1.57 -19.16
CA GLU A 160 16.06 -0.92 -19.86
C GLU A 160 17.32 -0.86 -18.98
N ALA A 161 17.15 -0.55 -17.70
CA ALA A 161 18.27 -0.32 -16.79
C ALA A 161 17.92 -0.60 -15.32
N THR A 162 18.93 -0.93 -14.54
CA THR A 162 18.87 -0.99 -13.07
C THR A 162 20.04 -0.22 -12.49
N GLN A 163 19.81 0.49 -11.39
CA GLN A 163 20.80 1.31 -10.73
C GLN A 163 20.59 1.26 -9.21
N GLU A 164 21.67 1.10 -8.46
CA GLU A 164 21.67 1.31 -7.01
C GLU A 164 22.07 2.77 -6.72
N LEU A 165 21.34 3.41 -5.82
CA LEU A 165 21.50 4.79 -5.40
C LEU A 165 21.85 4.83 -3.89
N ALA A 166 22.04 6.03 -3.37
CA ALA A 166 22.29 6.21 -1.94
C ALA A 166 21.12 5.68 -1.08
N HIS A 167 21.42 5.41 0.19
CA HIS A 167 20.42 4.99 1.19
C HIS A 167 19.67 3.67 0.85
N GLY A 168 20.31 2.78 0.08
CA GLY A 168 19.71 1.50 -0.32
C GLY A 168 18.56 1.63 -1.33
N LEU A 169 18.36 2.82 -1.89
CA LEU A 169 17.38 3.09 -2.94
C LEU A 169 17.81 2.39 -4.23
N ARG A 170 16.89 1.68 -4.87
CA ARG A 170 17.13 0.99 -6.15
C ARG A 170 16.22 1.57 -7.21
N ALA A 171 16.77 1.92 -8.36
CA ALA A 171 16.01 2.40 -9.51
C ALA A 171 15.97 1.34 -10.61
N ARG A 172 14.80 1.13 -11.19
CA ARG A 172 14.55 0.29 -12.37
C ARG A 172 13.86 1.14 -13.42
N SER A 173 14.41 1.20 -14.62
CA SER A 173 13.84 1.96 -15.75
C SER A 173 13.22 0.99 -16.73
N TYR A 174 11.97 1.26 -17.11
CA TYR A 174 11.22 0.45 -18.07
C TYR A 174 10.79 1.30 -19.27
N ALA A 175 11.09 0.79 -20.46
CA ALA A 175 10.43 1.23 -21.68
C ALA A 175 8.98 0.75 -21.64
N LEU A 176 8.02 1.64 -21.83
CA LEU A 176 6.62 1.27 -22.05
C LEU A 176 6.33 1.35 -23.57
N ALA A 177 5.11 1.73 -23.97
CA ALA A 177 4.84 2.09 -25.36
C ALA A 177 5.52 3.43 -25.70
N ALA A 178 6.40 3.43 -26.69
CA ALA A 178 7.19 4.60 -27.07
C ALA A 178 6.31 5.86 -27.29
N PRO A 179 6.74 7.05 -26.81
CA PRO A 179 8.02 7.37 -26.17
C PRO A 179 8.01 7.25 -24.63
N ARG A 180 7.06 6.53 -24.04
CA ARG A 180 6.81 6.54 -22.59
C ARG A 180 7.84 5.69 -21.83
N ARG A 181 8.26 6.17 -20.65
CA ARG A 181 9.13 5.45 -19.73
C ARG A 181 8.61 5.48 -18.30
N LEU A 182 8.79 4.40 -17.57
CA LEU A 182 8.54 4.34 -16.12
C LEU A 182 9.87 4.16 -15.39
N ARG A 183 10.17 5.04 -14.44
CA ARG A 183 11.27 4.85 -13.50
C ARG A 183 10.70 4.47 -12.14
N LEU A 184 10.87 3.21 -11.77
CA LEU A 184 10.43 2.67 -10.50
C LEU A 184 11.59 2.70 -9.50
N PHE A 185 11.42 3.42 -8.41
CA PHE A 185 12.34 3.45 -7.30
C PHE A 185 11.79 2.57 -6.18
N THR A 186 12.65 1.78 -5.54
CA THR A 186 12.26 0.96 -4.39
C THR A 186 13.22 1.13 -3.23
N ALA A 187 12.68 1.13 -2.01
CA ALA A 187 13.47 1.24 -0.79
C ALA A 187 12.77 0.60 0.41
N THR A 188 13.57 0.17 1.38
CA THR A 188 13.10 -0.30 2.68
C THR A 188 13.29 0.81 3.70
N LEU A 189 12.22 1.20 4.38
CA LEU A 189 12.24 2.06 5.55
C LEU A 189 12.59 1.21 6.77
N PRO A 190 13.73 1.47 7.44
CA PRO A 190 14.05 0.81 8.68
C PRO A 190 13.15 1.34 9.80
N LEU A 191 12.87 0.49 10.80
CA LEU A 191 12.06 0.86 11.97
C LEU A 191 12.90 0.98 13.24
N ALA A 192 14.17 0.60 13.18
CA ALA A 192 15.12 0.61 14.27
C ALA A 192 16.55 0.69 13.70
N ALA A 193 17.53 0.91 14.58
CA ALA A 193 18.94 1.02 14.21
C ALA A 193 19.51 -0.29 13.61
N SER A 194 18.90 -1.43 13.91
CA SER A 194 19.25 -2.74 13.41
C SER A 194 18.03 -3.68 13.41
N ASP A 195 18.12 -4.79 12.68
CA ASP A 195 17.08 -5.83 12.72
C ASP A 195 16.93 -6.41 14.14
N ASP A 196 18.04 -6.62 14.86
CA ASP A 196 18.01 -7.10 16.24
C ASP A 196 17.28 -6.14 17.19
N ASP A 197 17.47 -4.84 17.01
CA ASP A 197 16.72 -3.81 17.76
C ASP A 197 15.23 -3.85 17.40
N ALA A 198 14.91 -3.97 16.11
CA ALA A 198 13.53 -4.04 15.65
C ALA A 198 12.81 -5.28 16.22
N LEU A 199 13.46 -6.43 16.22
CA LEU A 199 12.92 -7.69 16.78
C LEU A 199 12.77 -7.64 18.30
N ALA A 200 13.65 -6.90 18.97
CA ALA A 200 13.53 -6.63 20.40
C ALA A 200 12.45 -5.57 20.74
N GLY A 201 11.87 -4.92 19.74
CA GLY A 201 10.89 -3.83 19.91
C GLY A 201 11.51 -2.50 20.33
N ARG A 202 12.81 -2.31 20.11
CA ARG A 202 13.53 -1.05 20.32
C ARG A 202 13.46 -0.21 19.06
N TYR A 203 12.30 0.38 18.82
CA TYR A 203 12.05 1.12 17.60
C TYR A 203 12.48 2.58 17.67
N TRP A 204 12.67 3.19 16.50
CA TRP A 204 12.79 4.62 16.38
C TRP A 204 11.49 5.36 16.68
N PRO A 205 11.56 6.66 17.01
CA PRO A 205 10.39 7.53 16.97
C PRO A 205 9.81 7.59 15.55
N SER A 206 8.49 7.81 15.44
CA SER A 206 7.81 7.97 14.15
C SER A 206 8.39 9.09 13.28
N GLU A 207 8.96 10.12 13.93
CA GLU A 207 9.65 11.24 13.29
C GLU A 207 10.85 10.78 12.48
N GLN A 208 11.63 9.81 12.98
CA GLN A 208 12.78 9.29 12.25
C GLN A 208 12.34 8.59 10.96
N VAL A 209 11.23 7.84 11.00
CA VAL A 209 10.68 7.17 9.82
C VAL A 209 10.21 8.18 8.78
N ALA A 210 9.67 9.32 9.22
CA ALA A 210 9.36 10.44 8.33
C ALA A 210 10.65 11.04 7.73
N ASP A 211 11.65 11.36 8.55
CA ASP A 211 12.94 11.89 8.10
C ASP A 211 13.61 10.96 7.08
N ASP A 212 13.55 9.64 7.30
CA ASP A 212 14.05 8.64 6.37
C ASP A 212 13.28 8.63 5.05
N LEU A 213 11.94 8.80 5.08
CA LEU A 213 11.15 8.96 3.86
C LEU A 213 11.56 10.22 3.09
N HIS A 214 11.74 11.36 3.76
CA HIS A 214 12.19 12.61 3.12
C HIS A 214 13.57 12.42 2.49
N ALA A 215 14.51 11.79 3.20
CA ALA A 215 15.84 11.49 2.69
C ALA A 215 15.79 10.59 1.43
N LEU A 216 14.89 9.60 1.39
CA LEU A 216 14.67 8.77 0.20
C LEU A 216 14.10 9.58 -0.96
N VAL A 217 13.11 10.43 -0.71
CA VAL A 217 12.50 11.30 -1.73
C VAL A 217 13.55 12.26 -2.31
N ASP A 218 14.44 12.80 -1.49
CA ASP A 218 15.51 13.67 -1.96
C ASP A 218 16.61 12.90 -2.69
N ALA A 219 16.94 11.68 -2.24
CA ALA A 219 17.93 10.80 -2.89
C ALA A 219 17.51 10.33 -4.29
N VAL A 220 16.21 10.35 -4.61
CA VAL A 220 15.71 10.12 -5.98
C VAL A 220 16.31 11.15 -6.96
N GLY A 221 16.54 12.40 -6.51
CA GLY A 221 17.18 13.45 -7.29
C GLY A 221 16.40 13.88 -8.54
N ALA A 222 15.12 13.53 -8.64
CA ALA A 222 14.23 13.85 -9.74
C ALA A 222 12.79 14.05 -9.22
N PRO A 223 11.93 14.80 -9.94
CA PRO A 223 10.51 14.89 -9.59
C PRO A 223 9.87 13.51 -9.56
N LEU A 224 9.22 13.19 -8.43
CA LEU A 224 8.38 12.01 -8.29
C LEU A 224 6.95 12.35 -8.70
N ASP A 225 6.31 11.47 -9.46
CA ASP A 225 4.89 11.57 -9.80
C ASP A 225 4.01 10.88 -8.75
N ALA A 226 4.55 9.85 -8.10
CA ALA A 226 3.85 9.14 -7.04
C ALA A 226 4.76 8.47 -6.01
N ILE A 227 4.21 8.26 -4.80
CA ILE A 227 4.77 7.39 -3.76
C ILE A 227 3.71 6.35 -3.37
N LEU A 228 4.07 5.07 -3.38
CA LEU A 228 3.27 3.97 -2.87
C LEU A 228 4.00 3.30 -1.72
N SER A 229 3.48 3.39 -0.51
CA SER A 229 4.06 2.68 0.63
C SER A 229 3.32 1.37 0.90
N LEU A 230 4.09 0.33 1.21
CA LEU A 230 3.62 -0.99 1.57
C LEU A 230 3.89 -1.22 3.05
N GLY A 231 2.90 -1.73 3.78
CA GLY A 231 3.08 -2.21 5.15
C GLY A 231 2.45 -3.59 5.31
N VAL A 232 3.00 -4.42 6.20
CA VAL A 232 2.34 -5.68 6.55
C VAL A 232 1.24 -5.41 7.57
N ASP A 233 0.06 -5.98 7.37
CA ASP A 233 -1.04 -5.91 8.33
C ASP A 233 -0.86 -7.02 9.39
N SER A 234 -0.05 -6.75 10.40
CA SER A 234 0.25 -7.71 11.47
C SER A 234 -0.98 -8.09 12.32
N SER A 235 -2.09 -7.34 12.24
CA SER A 235 -3.33 -7.74 12.92
C SER A 235 -3.86 -9.08 12.39
N GLN A 236 -3.63 -9.36 11.11
CA GLN A 236 -3.99 -10.62 10.46
C GLN A 236 -3.09 -11.79 10.88
N SER A 237 -1.99 -11.55 11.62
CA SER A 237 -1.15 -12.62 12.19
C SER A 237 -1.74 -13.27 13.44
N THR A 238 -2.87 -12.75 13.96
CA THR A 238 -3.43 -13.13 15.26
C THR A 238 -4.83 -13.75 15.22
N GLY A 239 -5.59 -13.53 14.14
CA GLY A 239 -6.96 -14.05 13.95
C GLY A 239 -7.10 -14.90 12.68
N PRO A 240 -8.09 -15.81 12.61
CA PRO A 240 -8.28 -16.74 11.49
C PRO A 240 -9.00 -16.09 10.29
N LEU A 241 -8.65 -14.84 9.97
CA LEU A 241 -9.26 -14.13 8.85
C LEU A 241 -8.53 -14.50 7.55
N PRO A 242 -9.24 -14.57 6.41
CA PRO A 242 -8.59 -14.78 5.13
C PRO A 242 -7.60 -13.64 4.83
N PRO A 243 -6.42 -13.92 4.25
CA PRO A 243 -5.45 -12.93 3.83
C PRO A 243 -6.10 -11.85 2.98
N THR A 244 -6.05 -10.62 3.47
CA THR A 244 -6.74 -9.48 2.85
C THR A 244 -5.79 -8.30 2.73
N PHE A 245 -5.65 -7.78 1.52
CA PHE A 245 -5.02 -6.49 1.27
C PHE A 245 -5.97 -5.36 1.66
N LYS A 246 -5.43 -4.28 2.25
CA LYS A 246 -6.21 -3.09 2.58
C LYS A 246 -5.63 -1.86 1.90
N VAL A 247 -6.46 -1.18 1.11
CA VAL A 247 -6.18 0.14 0.54
C VAL A 247 -6.52 1.18 1.59
N GLU A 248 -5.51 1.71 2.27
CA GLU A 248 -5.73 2.62 3.40
C GLU A 248 -6.13 4.00 2.90
N THR A 249 -7.26 4.50 3.42
CA THR A 249 -7.90 5.73 2.92
C THR A 249 -7.83 6.90 3.89
N GLN A 250 -7.51 6.61 5.15
CA GLN A 250 -7.43 7.62 6.18
C GLN A 250 -6.52 7.16 7.30
N THR A 251 -5.98 8.12 8.02
CA THR A 251 -5.22 7.90 9.24
C THR A 251 -5.73 8.86 10.31
N ARG A 252 -5.58 8.48 11.58
CA ARG A 252 -5.78 9.43 12.67
C ARG A 252 -4.64 10.44 12.61
N GLY A 253 -5.00 11.70 12.46
CA GLY A 253 -4.04 12.80 12.46
C GLY A 253 -3.26 12.80 13.77
N TRP A 254 -1.95 12.87 13.65
CA TRP A 254 -1.04 13.16 14.75
C TRP A 254 -0.65 14.62 14.62
N HIS A 255 -1.32 15.52 15.35
CA HIS A 255 -0.99 16.93 15.27
C HIS A 255 0.42 17.17 15.83
N GLN A 256 1.30 17.69 14.97
CA GLN A 256 2.54 18.36 15.37
C GLN A 256 2.17 19.62 16.16
N GLY A 257 2.26 19.50 17.48
CA GLY A 257 2.06 20.59 18.43
C GLY A 257 2.92 20.41 19.67
N GLY A 258 4.19 20.03 19.47
CA GLY A 258 5.19 19.90 20.52
C GLY A 258 5.69 18.47 20.72
N ARG A 259 7.01 18.33 20.87
CA ARG A 259 7.68 17.09 21.32
C ARG A 259 7.09 16.58 22.66
N PRO A 260 7.64 15.49 23.21
CA PRO A 260 7.21 14.09 23.10
C PRO A 260 5.81 13.81 23.68
N GLY A 261 5.14 12.78 23.14
CA GLY A 261 3.77 12.41 23.50
C GLY A 261 2.79 12.76 22.37
N ARG A 262 2.96 12.10 21.22
CA ARG A 262 1.93 12.11 20.18
C ARG A 262 0.68 11.45 20.76
N HIS A 263 -0.39 12.21 20.96
CA HIS A 263 -1.72 11.68 21.30
C HIS A 263 -2.52 11.54 20.01
N ALA A 264 -3.17 10.40 19.82
CA ALA A 264 -4.10 10.22 18.70
C ALA A 264 -5.20 11.27 18.82
N THR A 265 -5.37 12.08 17.78
CA THR A 265 -6.40 13.12 17.79
C THR A 265 -7.71 12.56 17.23
N SER A 266 -8.81 13.27 17.47
CA SER A 266 -10.10 12.99 16.81
C SER A 266 -10.14 13.49 15.37
N HIS A 267 -9.08 14.14 14.88
CA HIS A 267 -9.00 14.63 13.51
C HIS A 267 -8.45 13.54 12.61
N PHE A 268 -9.17 13.23 11.53
CA PHE A 268 -8.74 12.27 10.53
C PHE A 268 -8.16 12.99 9.33
N GLU A 269 -7.03 12.51 8.85
CA GLU A 269 -6.50 12.90 7.55
C GLU A 269 -6.86 11.82 6.54
N ARG A 270 -7.36 12.24 5.37
CA ARG A 270 -7.84 11.33 4.33
C ARG A 270 -7.00 11.47 3.07
N ASP A 271 -6.68 10.33 2.48
CA ASP A 271 -6.17 10.21 1.13
C ASP A 271 -6.99 9.18 0.36
N LEU A 272 -7.68 9.63 -0.68
CA LEU A 272 -8.59 8.79 -1.45
C LEU A 272 -8.02 8.39 -2.81
N GLU A 273 -6.78 8.77 -3.12
CA GLU A 273 -6.19 8.56 -4.44
C GLU A 273 -6.13 7.08 -4.79
N LEU A 274 -5.53 6.27 -3.91
CA LEU A 274 -5.41 4.82 -4.14
C LEU A 274 -6.79 4.15 -4.16
N ALA A 275 -7.72 4.52 -3.28
CA ALA A 275 -9.08 4.00 -3.31
C ALA A 275 -9.79 4.30 -4.64
N ARG A 276 -9.65 5.51 -5.19
CA ARG A 276 -10.23 5.88 -6.49
C ARG A 276 -9.63 5.05 -7.62
N ILE A 277 -8.32 4.79 -7.60
CA ILE A 277 -7.66 3.91 -8.57
C ILE A 277 -8.28 2.51 -8.56
N PHE A 278 -8.41 1.90 -7.39
CA PHE A 278 -8.97 0.56 -7.24
C PHE A 278 -10.47 0.49 -7.57
N LEU A 279 -11.26 1.50 -7.17
CA LEU A 279 -12.68 1.57 -7.52
C LEU A 279 -12.90 1.81 -9.03
N ALA A 280 -12.01 2.57 -9.67
CA ALA A 280 -12.06 2.75 -11.11
C ALA A 280 -11.65 1.45 -11.85
N ALA A 281 -10.66 0.71 -11.33
CA ALA A 281 -10.32 -0.62 -11.82
C ALA A 281 -11.49 -1.61 -11.67
N ARG A 282 -12.23 -1.55 -10.54
CA ARG A 282 -13.48 -2.30 -10.31
C ARG A 282 -14.52 -2.01 -11.37
N ALA A 283 -14.80 -0.73 -11.59
CA ALA A 283 -15.79 -0.29 -12.57
C ALA A 283 -15.46 -0.79 -13.99
N ARG A 284 -14.17 -0.98 -14.29
CA ARG A 284 -13.67 -1.50 -15.57
C ARG A 284 -13.48 -3.02 -15.59
N ARG A 285 -13.74 -3.73 -14.48
CA ARG A 285 -13.47 -5.17 -14.30
C ARG A 285 -12.04 -5.54 -14.71
N GLU A 286 -11.07 -4.73 -14.28
CA GLU A 286 -9.68 -4.93 -14.67
C GLU A 286 -9.02 -6.11 -13.95
N ALA A 287 -8.49 -7.04 -14.74
CA ALA A 287 -7.49 -7.99 -14.26
C ALA A 287 -6.21 -7.25 -13.79
N PRO A 288 -5.49 -7.76 -12.77
CA PRO A 288 -5.63 -9.09 -12.16
C PRO A 288 -6.61 -9.17 -10.98
N LEU A 289 -7.53 -8.22 -10.83
CA LEU A 289 -8.57 -8.28 -9.81
C LEU A 289 -9.86 -8.89 -10.38
N ASP A 290 -10.44 -9.82 -9.64
CA ASP A 290 -11.84 -10.22 -9.76
C ASP A 290 -12.66 -9.44 -8.72
N TYR A 291 -13.88 -9.04 -9.05
CA TYR A 291 -14.69 -8.21 -8.15
C TYR A 291 -15.98 -8.92 -7.82
N ASP A 292 -16.26 -9.06 -6.51
CA ASP A 292 -17.53 -9.63 -6.06
C ASP A 292 -18.67 -8.64 -6.41
N ASP A 293 -19.60 -9.08 -7.26
CA ASP A 293 -20.82 -8.34 -7.60
C ASP A 293 -21.94 -8.56 -6.56
N ASP A 294 -21.79 -9.57 -5.68
CA ASP A 294 -22.81 -9.92 -4.70
C ASP A 294 -23.02 -8.77 -3.70
N PRO A 295 -24.29 -8.34 -3.50
CA PRO A 295 -24.60 -7.41 -2.43
C PRO A 295 -24.20 -8.05 -1.09
N PRO A 296 -23.73 -7.26 -0.11
CA PRO A 296 -23.34 -7.82 1.17
C PRO A 296 -24.48 -8.66 1.75
N PRO A 297 -24.20 -9.88 2.25
CA PRO A 297 -25.23 -10.71 2.87
C PRO A 297 -25.91 -9.90 3.98
N GLY A 298 -27.23 -9.72 3.86
CA GLY A 298 -28.03 -8.85 4.74
C GLY A 298 -28.43 -7.49 4.16
N ALA A 299 -28.08 -7.16 2.91
CA ALA A 299 -28.60 -5.99 2.18
C ALA A 299 -29.92 -6.28 1.45
N GLU A 300 -30.75 -7.19 1.98
CA GLU A 300 -32.17 -7.20 1.65
C GLU A 300 -32.76 -5.89 2.20
N GLY A 301 -32.91 -4.90 1.32
CA GLY A 301 -33.66 -3.69 1.66
C GLY A 301 -35.07 -4.07 2.12
N PRO A 302 -35.75 -3.20 2.91
CA PRO A 302 -37.12 -3.46 3.31
C PRO A 302 -37.93 -3.73 2.04
N THR A 303 -38.44 -4.96 1.92
CA THR A 303 -39.39 -5.30 0.88
C THR A 303 -40.65 -4.51 1.22
N HIS A 304 -40.89 -3.42 0.49
CA HIS A 304 -42.16 -2.73 0.55
C HIS A 304 -43.22 -3.67 0.01
N ARG A 305 -43.92 -4.34 0.93
CA ARG A 305 -45.27 -4.87 0.74
C ARG A 305 -46.23 -3.95 1.47
#